data_AF-A0A4Q7FLI4-F1
#
_entry.id   AF-A0A4Q7FLI4-F1
#
_cell.length_a   1.000
_cell.length_b   1.000
_cell.length_c   1.000
_cell.angle_alpha   90.00
_cell.angle_beta   90.00
_cell.angle_gamma   90.00
#
_symmetry.space_group_name_H-M   'P 1'
#
loop_
_entity.id
_entity.type
_entity.pdbx_description
1 polymer ?
#
loop_
_entity_poly.entity_id
_entity_poly.type
_entity_poly.pdbx_seq_one_letter_code
_entity_poly.pdbx_strand_id
1 'polypeptide(L)'
;MIDHGSGFRFGLEAEFLLVEVDSCRPLWHPELRFEELNLALEAIDVSDFDQEGLDLIPLHRKRMPFVVEGYQLPGPDLKPTALLPKGVEIRTPICNSVEECIATFATLHGRMQRSLSERGYRAATLSFHPIEDHFEGPQNKRRYDHWQWAMEAMTTYGPDINVSVPPDLAAQLDLHELQGSIGKSVRTYHRSTIAPAISIHPKEHLRLEFKPLEMTPYLLDYQAYFLLWLALILDESLLGRATEQTRIYDMGQVARFGLHAEGARERAHEVLSRAPSALSHWGFDCQPLDHFRTRLETGRVPADDIIDLFEREQSVPNVLRDLLDLR
;
A
#
# COMPACT_ATOMS: atom_id res chain seq x y z
N MET A 1 28.25 14.41 -13.91
CA MET A 1 27.25 13.37 -13.59
C MET A 1 25.89 14.03 -13.77
N ILE A 2 24.92 13.34 -14.38
CA ILE A 2 23.53 13.74 -14.27
C ILE A 2 23.07 13.20 -12.92
N ASP A 3 22.38 14.01 -12.13
CA ASP A 3 21.87 13.63 -10.81
C ASP A 3 20.54 12.89 -11.01
N HIS A 4 20.54 11.59 -10.76
CA HIS A 4 19.44 10.69 -11.11
C HIS A 4 18.21 11.01 -10.23
N GLY A 5 17.06 11.32 -10.83
CA GLY A 5 15.86 11.72 -10.10
C GLY A 5 15.96 13.09 -9.42
N SER A 6 16.87 13.98 -9.85
CA SER A 6 17.07 15.28 -9.19
C SER A 6 15.77 16.09 -9.04
N GLY A 7 15.43 16.43 -7.80
CA GLY A 7 14.21 17.16 -7.44
C GLY A 7 13.02 16.29 -7.00
N PHE A 8 13.03 14.98 -7.27
CA PHE A 8 11.99 14.08 -6.79
C PHE A 8 12.19 13.71 -5.31
N ARG A 9 11.11 13.28 -4.66
CA ARG A 9 11.09 12.78 -3.29
C ARG A 9 10.13 11.60 -3.17
N PHE A 10 10.54 10.59 -2.41
CA PHE A 10 9.91 9.27 -2.36
C PHE A 10 9.55 8.88 -0.93
N GLY A 11 8.34 8.35 -0.75
CA GLY A 11 7.92 7.74 0.51
C GLY A 11 7.09 6.48 0.24
N LEU A 12 7.17 5.52 1.16
CA LEU A 12 6.36 4.32 1.13
C LEU A 12 5.67 4.17 2.49
N GLU A 13 4.34 4.23 2.48
CA GLU A 13 3.49 3.86 3.60
C GLU A 13 2.96 2.45 3.31
N ALA A 14 3.03 1.52 4.26
CA ALA A 14 2.70 0.11 4.03
C ALA A 14 2.14 -0.56 5.30
N GLU A 15 0.91 -1.05 5.17
CA GLU A 15 0.14 -1.69 6.25
C GLU A 15 0.36 -3.21 6.27
N PHE A 16 0.41 -3.81 7.46
CA PHE A 16 0.66 -5.25 7.65
C PHE A 16 -0.37 -5.89 8.58
N LEU A 17 -0.84 -7.08 8.19
CA LEU A 17 -1.59 -8.01 9.03
C LEU A 17 -0.68 -8.56 10.13
N LEU A 18 -1.17 -8.65 11.37
CA LEU A 18 -0.47 -9.35 12.44
C LEU A 18 -0.89 -10.82 12.52
N VAL A 19 0.06 -11.69 12.88
CA VAL A 19 -0.16 -13.12 13.14
C VAL A 19 0.55 -13.54 14.43
N GLU A 20 0.08 -14.60 15.07
CA GLU A 20 0.80 -15.27 16.16
C GLU A 20 2.12 -15.88 15.65
N VAL A 21 3.22 -15.71 16.40
CA VAL A 21 4.57 -16.11 15.95
C VAL A 21 4.72 -17.60 15.67
N ASP A 22 4.16 -18.47 16.53
CA ASP A 22 4.32 -19.93 16.43
C ASP A 22 3.31 -20.55 15.45
N SER A 23 2.04 -20.19 15.59
CA SER A 23 0.95 -20.80 14.82
C SER A 23 0.82 -20.20 13.42
N CYS A 24 1.21 -18.93 13.24
CA CYS A 24 0.87 -18.06 12.09
C CYS A 24 -0.64 -17.84 11.91
N ARG A 25 -1.45 -18.01 12.96
CA ARG A 25 -2.87 -17.63 12.99
C ARG A 25 -2.99 -16.10 12.84
N PRO A 26 -3.83 -15.58 11.94
CA PRO A 26 -4.07 -14.15 11.83
C PRO A 26 -4.78 -13.60 13.08
N LEU A 27 -4.48 -12.34 13.40
CA LEU A 27 -4.95 -11.61 14.57
C LEU A 27 -5.67 -10.33 14.14
N TRP A 28 -6.72 -9.98 14.87
CA TRP A 28 -7.51 -8.78 14.57
C TRP A 28 -7.87 -7.98 15.83
N HIS A 29 -8.69 -6.96 15.67
CA HIS A 29 -8.95 -5.98 16.72
C HIS A 29 -9.55 -6.50 18.04
N PRO A 30 -10.19 -7.69 18.14
CA PRO A 30 -10.59 -8.27 19.42
C PRO A 30 -9.41 -8.76 20.27
N GLU A 31 -8.30 -9.19 19.66
CA GLU A 31 -7.13 -9.73 20.35
C GLU A 31 -5.96 -8.74 20.45
N LEU A 32 -5.90 -7.75 19.55
CA LEU A 32 -4.83 -6.76 19.49
C LEU A 32 -5.11 -5.56 20.41
N ARG A 33 -4.10 -5.13 21.18
CA ARG A 33 -4.21 -3.98 22.10
C ARG A 33 -3.27 -2.84 21.71
N PHE A 34 -3.80 -1.64 21.58
CA PHE A 34 -3.06 -0.46 21.13
C PHE A 34 -1.81 -0.18 21.98
N GLU A 35 -1.92 -0.25 23.30
CA GLU A 35 -0.83 0.09 24.22
C GLU A 35 0.35 -0.89 24.08
N GLU A 36 0.08 -2.18 23.87
CA GLU A 36 1.10 -3.23 23.77
C GLU A 36 1.82 -3.19 22.41
N LEU A 37 1.07 -2.95 21.33
CA LEU A 37 1.65 -2.75 20.00
C LEU A 37 2.45 -1.44 19.94
N ASN A 38 1.93 -0.34 20.46
CA ASN A 38 2.65 0.94 20.46
C ASN A 38 3.91 0.89 21.35
N LEU A 39 3.90 0.14 22.46
CA LEU A 39 5.11 -0.17 23.25
C LEU A 39 6.10 -1.10 22.53
N ALA A 40 5.67 -1.87 21.53
CA ALA A 40 6.58 -2.60 20.63
C ALA A 40 7.25 -1.67 19.63
N LEU A 41 6.47 -0.79 19.00
CA LEU A 41 6.95 0.10 17.94
C LEU A 41 7.82 1.23 18.50
N GLU A 42 7.46 1.83 19.64
CA GLU A 42 8.27 2.89 20.28
C GLU A 42 9.66 2.41 20.71
N ALA A 43 9.79 1.12 21.05
CA ALA A 43 11.03 0.46 21.46
C ALA A 43 12.00 0.16 20.29
N ILE A 44 11.56 0.33 19.04
CA ILE A 44 12.43 0.17 17.88
C ILE A 44 13.37 1.38 17.78
N ASP A 45 14.67 1.10 17.69
CA ASP A 45 15.67 2.13 17.37
C ASP A 45 15.52 2.59 15.91
N VAL A 46 15.42 3.91 15.77
CA VAL A 46 15.28 4.67 14.53
C VAL A 46 16.07 5.98 14.61
N SER A 47 17.09 6.04 15.48
CA SER A 47 17.96 7.20 15.68
C SER A 47 18.90 7.48 14.50
N ASP A 48 19.02 6.53 13.58
CA ASP A 48 19.75 6.59 12.31
C ASP A 48 18.88 7.00 11.11
N PHE A 49 17.57 7.17 11.31
CA PHE A 49 16.64 7.67 10.29
C PHE A 49 16.22 9.11 10.57
N ASP A 50 16.15 9.92 9.52
CA ASP A 50 15.45 11.20 9.57
C ASP A 50 13.96 10.99 9.85
N GLN A 51 13.36 11.93 10.57
CA GLN A 51 11.94 11.94 10.97
C GLN A 51 11.26 13.25 10.56
N GLU A 52 11.94 14.13 9.81
CA GLU A 52 11.30 15.21 9.06
C GLU A 52 10.31 14.63 8.03
N GLY A 53 9.15 15.30 7.88
CA GLY A 53 8.01 14.77 7.13
C GLY A 53 7.10 13.79 7.90
N LEU A 54 7.55 13.17 9.00
CA LEU A 54 6.71 12.25 9.77
C LEU A 54 5.81 12.98 10.79
N ASP A 55 4.50 12.93 10.55
CA ASP A 55 3.49 13.45 11.46
C ASP A 55 3.32 12.64 12.75
N LEU A 56 2.92 13.32 13.83
CA LEU A 56 2.50 12.65 15.06
C LEU A 56 1.04 12.21 14.93
N ILE A 57 0.83 10.94 14.60
CA ILE A 57 -0.50 10.33 14.54
C ILE A 57 -1.19 10.43 15.91
N PRO A 58 -2.50 10.74 15.99
CA PRO A 58 -3.24 10.76 17.25
C PRO A 58 -3.08 9.46 18.06
N LEU A 59 -3.23 9.58 19.38
CA LEU A 59 -2.99 8.54 20.41
C LEU A 59 -1.54 8.05 20.54
N HIS A 60 -0.71 8.17 19.51
CA HIS A 60 0.72 7.85 19.57
C HIS A 60 1.50 8.95 20.33
N ARG A 61 2.60 8.56 20.99
CA ARG A 61 3.38 9.46 21.86
C ARG A 61 4.69 9.98 21.24
N LYS A 62 5.13 9.34 20.15
CA LYS A 62 6.42 9.53 19.49
C LYS A 62 6.18 9.66 17.98
N ARG A 63 6.86 10.61 17.32
CA ARG A 63 7.00 10.59 15.86
C ARG A 63 7.99 9.49 15.51
N MET A 64 7.62 8.55 14.66
CA MET A 64 8.47 7.43 14.26
C MET A 64 7.98 6.82 12.95
N PRO A 65 8.82 6.06 12.21
CA PRO A 65 8.45 5.35 10.98
C PRO A 65 7.41 4.22 11.14
N PHE A 66 6.67 4.18 12.24
CA PHE A 66 5.81 3.07 12.63
C PHE A 66 4.51 3.57 13.28
N VAL A 67 3.39 2.94 12.96
CA VAL A 67 2.06 3.28 13.49
C VAL A 67 1.32 2.00 13.86
N VAL A 68 0.56 2.02 14.96
CA VAL A 68 -0.47 1.00 15.23
C VAL A 68 -1.72 1.40 14.47
N GLU A 69 -2.01 0.68 13.40
CA GLU A 69 -3.02 1.07 12.43
C GLU A 69 -4.36 0.40 12.73
N GLY A 70 -5.47 1.14 12.59
CA GLY A 70 -6.83 0.65 12.79
C GLY A 70 -7.85 1.72 13.19
N TYR A 71 -9.03 1.25 13.63
CA TYR A 71 -10.21 2.09 13.78
C TYR A 71 -10.14 2.98 15.02
N GLN A 72 -9.96 4.28 14.80
CA GLN A 72 -10.05 5.31 15.84
C GLN A 72 -11.48 5.39 16.40
N LEU A 73 -11.63 5.12 17.71
CA LEU A 73 -12.89 5.29 18.43
C LEU A 73 -13.11 6.76 18.81
N PRO A 74 -14.27 7.37 18.50
CA PRO A 74 -14.51 8.79 18.72
C PRO A 74 -14.98 9.08 20.15
N GLY A 75 -14.44 10.16 20.73
CA GLY A 75 -15.05 10.85 21.86
C GLY A 75 -16.22 11.75 21.45
N PRO A 76 -16.87 12.45 22.41
CA PRO A 76 -18.06 13.26 22.16
C PRO A 76 -17.89 14.43 21.15
N ASP A 77 -16.65 14.82 20.83
CA ASP A 77 -16.30 15.86 19.86
C ASP A 77 -15.67 15.31 18.56
N LEU A 78 -15.72 13.99 18.37
CA LEU A 78 -15.07 13.20 17.31
C LEU A 78 -13.54 13.22 17.33
N LYS A 79 -12.87 13.64 18.43
CA LYS A 79 -11.45 13.32 18.62
C LYS A 79 -11.28 11.84 18.98
N PRO A 80 -10.21 11.17 18.52
CA PRO A 80 -9.93 9.80 18.92
C PRO A 80 -9.64 9.70 20.43
N THR A 81 -10.26 8.73 21.10
CA THR A 81 -10.05 8.42 22.53
C THR A 81 -9.41 7.05 22.76
N ALA A 82 -9.57 6.13 21.82
CA ALA A 82 -8.94 4.82 21.77
C ALA A 82 -8.82 4.35 20.31
N LEU A 83 -8.11 3.24 20.05
CA LEU A 83 -7.95 2.65 18.72
C LEU A 83 -8.15 1.13 18.79
N LEU A 84 -8.90 0.59 17.83
CA LEU A 84 -9.09 -0.85 17.60
C LEU A 84 -8.11 -1.29 16.51
N PRO A 85 -7.00 -2.00 16.83
CA PRO A 85 -5.95 -2.24 15.84
C PRO A 85 -6.37 -3.27 14.77
N LYS A 86 -6.16 -2.97 13.49
CA LYS A 86 -6.13 -3.99 12.43
C LYS A 86 -4.74 -4.60 12.24
N GLY A 87 -3.69 -3.88 12.65
CA GLY A 87 -2.32 -4.34 12.57
C GLY A 87 -1.31 -3.23 12.85
N VAL A 88 -0.27 -3.17 12.04
CA VAL A 88 0.77 -2.13 12.11
C VAL A 88 1.11 -1.61 10.73
N GLU A 89 1.67 -0.41 10.66
CA GLU A 89 2.08 0.25 9.42
C GLU A 89 3.54 0.71 9.55
N ILE A 90 4.29 0.61 8.45
CA ILE A 90 5.60 1.25 8.26
C ILE A 90 5.40 2.46 7.37
N ARG A 91 5.91 3.62 7.78
CA ARG A 91 5.92 4.86 7.00
C ARG A 91 7.36 5.32 6.83
N THR A 92 7.94 5.20 5.64
CA THR A 92 9.35 5.59 5.46
C THR A 92 9.54 7.10 5.69
N PRO A 93 10.73 7.52 6.13
CA PRO A 93 11.22 8.88 5.91
C PRO A 93 11.12 9.29 4.43
N ILE A 94 11.23 10.59 4.16
CA ILE A 94 11.26 11.12 2.80
C ILE A 94 12.65 10.86 2.19
N CYS A 95 12.72 9.96 1.22
CA CYS A 95 13.96 9.58 0.54
C CYS A 95 14.18 10.37 -0.75
N ASN A 96 15.44 10.42 -1.18
CA ASN A 96 15.95 11.12 -2.37
C ASN A 96 15.91 10.22 -3.62
N SER A 97 15.96 8.90 -3.44
CA SER A 97 15.82 7.92 -4.53
C SER A 97 14.87 6.76 -4.16
N VAL A 98 14.43 6.02 -5.18
CA VAL A 98 13.57 4.83 -5.01
C VAL A 98 14.34 3.72 -4.28
N GLU A 99 15.62 3.54 -4.61
CA GLU A 99 16.50 2.54 -4.02
C GLU A 99 16.75 2.83 -2.53
N GLU A 100 16.95 4.10 -2.17
CA GLU A 100 17.04 4.56 -0.77
C GLU A 100 15.73 4.27 -0.01
N CYS A 101 14.58 4.54 -0.63
CA CYS A 101 13.25 4.26 -0.05
C CYS A 101 13.05 2.76 0.23
N ILE A 102 13.35 1.89 -0.74
CA ILE A 102 13.16 0.44 -0.59
C ILE A 102 14.19 -0.19 0.36
N ALA A 103 15.45 0.27 0.37
CA ALA A 103 16.43 -0.15 1.36
C ALA A 103 16.04 0.27 2.80
N THR A 104 15.49 1.47 2.95
CA THR A 104 14.93 1.99 4.20
C THR A 104 13.74 1.15 4.66
N PHE A 105 12.77 0.90 3.78
CA PHE A 105 11.62 0.05 4.05
C PHE A 105 12.01 -1.36 4.50
N ALA A 106 12.91 -2.03 3.79
CA ALA A 106 13.40 -3.36 4.16
C ALA A 106 14.09 -3.36 5.54
N THR A 107 14.86 -2.29 5.84
CA THR A 107 15.52 -2.13 7.15
C THR A 107 14.54 -1.90 8.28
N LEU A 108 13.52 -1.07 8.08
CA LEU A 108 12.44 -0.82 9.04
C LEU A 108 11.61 -2.09 9.27
N HIS A 109 11.26 -2.83 8.23
CA HIS A 109 10.57 -4.11 8.31
C HIS A 109 11.38 -5.14 9.12
N GLY A 110 12.67 -5.29 8.83
CA GLY A 110 13.57 -6.17 9.57
C GLY A 110 13.83 -5.76 11.02
N ARG A 111 13.49 -4.53 11.43
CA ARG A 111 13.45 -4.10 12.85
C ARG A 111 12.09 -4.38 13.47
N MET A 112 11.01 -4.06 12.76
CA MET A 112 9.63 -4.30 13.20
C MET A 112 9.35 -5.77 13.49
N GLN A 113 9.71 -6.68 12.57
CA GLN A 113 9.54 -8.13 12.74
C GLN A 113 10.21 -8.65 14.02
N ARG A 114 11.39 -8.11 14.39
CA ARG A 114 12.08 -8.50 15.63
C ARG A 114 11.36 -8.02 16.89
N SER A 115 10.99 -6.73 16.96
CA SER A 115 10.26 -6.19 18.12
C SER A 115 8.88 -6.83 18.31
N LEU A 116 8.21 -7.19 17.21
CA LEU A 116 6.97 -7.97 17.24
C LEU A 116 7.21 -9.41 17.75
N SER A 117 8.27 -10.08 17.28
CA SER A 117 8.59 -11.47 17.65
C SER A 117 8.82 -11.62 19.16
N GLU A 118 9.49 -10.65 19.79
CA GLU A 118 9.68 -10.57 21.25
C GLU A 118 8.39 -10.57 22.07
N ARG A 119 7.25 -10.26 21.44
CA ARG A 119 5.92 -10.13 22.04
C ARG A 119 4.92 -11.17 21.53
N GLY A 120 5.39 -12.18 20.79
CA GLY A 120 4.56 -13.27 20.27
C GLY A 120 3.91 -12.99 18.91
N TYR A 121 4.31 -11.92 18.22
CA TYR A 121 3.70 -11.49 16.94
C TYR A 121 4.68 -11.57 15.76
N ARG A 122 4.17 -11.79 14.56
CA ARG A 122 4.85 -11.51 13.28
C ARG A 122 3.93 -10.65 12.42
N ALA A 123 4.50 -9.92 11.46
CA ALA A 123 3.73 -9.18 10.46
C ALA A 123 3.73 -9.95 9.12
N ALA A 124 2.63 -9.92 8.38
CA ALA A 124 2.44 -10.63 7.11
C ALA A 124 2.07 -9.67 5.96
N THR A 125 2.67 -9.90 4.80
CA THR A 125 2.46 -9.12 3.56
C THR A 125 1.26 -9.66 2.77
N LEU A 126 0.04 -9.37 3.26
CA LEU A 126 -1.21 -9.80 2.62
C LEU A 126 -2.24 -8.67 2.61
N SER A 127 -2.84 -8.37 1.45
CA SER A 127 -3.67 -7.17 1.27
C SER A 127 -5.10 -7.24 1.84
N PHE A 128 -5.55 -8.39 2.33
CA PHE A 128 -6.90 -8.56 2.90
C PHE A 128 -6.85 -9.55 4.07
N HIS A 129 -7.67 -9.36 5.10
CA HIS A 129 -7.72 -10.27 6.24
C HIS A 129 -8.31 -11.63 5.80
N PRO A 130 -7.58 -12.75 5.93
CA PRO A 130 -7.95 -14.00 5.24
C PRO A 130 -9.10 -14.78 5.91
N ILE A 131 -9.74 -14.22 6.94
CA ILE A 131 -10.84 -14.82 7.72
C ILE A 131 -12.00 -13.83 7.96
N GLU A 132 -11.75 -12.52 7.96
CA GLU A 132 -12.72 -11.51 8.42
C GLU A 132 -12.99 -10.56 7.25
N ASP A 133 -14.24 -10.44 6.82
CA ASP A 133 -14.64 -9.73 5.61
C ASP A 133 -15.44 -8.44 5.86
N HIS A 134 -15.94 -8.23 7.08
CA HIS A 134 -16.79 -7.11 7.47
C HIS A 134 -16.42 -6.53 8.84
N PHE A 135 -16.59 -5.21 9.02
CA PHE A 135 -16.36 -4.51 10.28
C PHE A 135 -17.40 -3.41 10.50
N GLU A 136 -17.86 -3.25 11.75
CA GLU A 136 -18.74 -2.14 12.15
C GLU A 136 -18.14 -1.36 13.32
N GLY A 137 -17.99 -0.05 13.13
CA GLY A 137 -17.46 0.87 14.15
C GLY A 137 -18.32 2.14 14.28
N PRO A 138 -18.40 2.75 15.47
CA PRO A 138 -19.17 3.97 15.70
C PRO A 138 -18.61 5.14 14.86
N GLN A 139 -19.49 5.96 14.27
CA GLN A 139 -19.12 7.01 13.31
C GLN A 139 -17.99 7.93 13.80
N ASN A 140 -16.78 7.74 13.24
CA ASN A 140 -15.59 8.49 13.64
C ASN A 140 -15.22 9.65 12.67
N LYS A 141 -15.88 9.77 11.51
CA LYS A 141 -15.72 10.88 10.56
C LYS A 141 -17.02 11.66 10.39
N ARG A 142 -16.92 12.98 10.12
CA ARG A 142 -18.09 13.86 9.93
C ARG A 142 -18.84 13.61 8.62
N ARG A 143 -18.13 13.25 7.54
CA ARG A 143 -18.77 12.78 6.30
C ARG A 143 -19.09 11.28 6.44
N TYR A 144 -20.21 10.86 5.86
CA TYR A 144 -20.67 9.47 5.92
C TYR A 144 -19.80 8.53 5.07
N ASP A 145 -19.45 8.96 3.85
CA ASP A 145 -18.53 8.24 2.96
C ASP A 145 -17.18 7.96 3.65
N HIS A 146 -16.51 8.99 4.20
CA HIS A 146 -15.26 8.86 4.95
C HIS A 146 -15.35 7.90 6.15
N TRP A 147 -16.55 7.70 6.73
CA TRP A 147 -16.79 6.71 7.78
C TRP A 147 -16.93 5.29 7.20
N GLN A 148 -17.68 5.11 6.10
CA GLN A 148 -17.71 3.84 5.37
C GLN A 148 -16.30 3.40 4.94
N TRP A 149 -15.48 4.33 4.43
CA TRP A 149 -14.08 4.08 4.06
C TRP A 149 -13.26 3.58 5.25
N ALA A 150 -13.48 4.15 6.44
CA ALA A 150 -12.79 3.75 7.67
C ALA A 150 -13.24 2.36 8.19
N MET A 151 -14.45 1.91 7.84
CA MET A 151 -14.91 0.55 8.17
C MET A 151 -14.35 -0.49 7.19
N GLU A 152 -14.46 -0.24 5.88
CA GLU A 152 -13.89 -1.10 4.82
C GLU A 152 -12.35 -1.22 4.95
N ALA A 153 -11.68 -0.16 5.42
CA ALA A 153 -10.24 -0.19 5.69
C ALA A 153 -9.83 -1.27 6.72
N MET A 154 -10.71 -1.66 7.66
CA MET A 154 -10.37 -2.56 8.77
C MET A 154 -10.07 -4.01 8.38
N THR A 155 -10.48 -4.44 7.20
CA THR A 155 -10.16 -5.77 6.65
C THR A 155 -9.12 -5.71 5.53
N THR A 156 -8.66 -4.52 5.13
CA THR A 156 -7.65 -4.34 4.06
C THR A 156 -6.28 -3.95 4.61
N TYR A 157 -5.22 -4.25 3.84
CA TYR A 157 -3.85 -3.80 4.09
C TYR A 157 -3.24 -3.38 2.76
N GLY A 158 -2.57 -2.24 2.66
CA GLY A 158 -1.98 -1.79 1.40
C GLY A 158 -0.67 -1.01 1.55
N PRO A 159 0.13 -0.96 0.47
CA PRO A 159 1.11 0.09 0.29
C PRO A 159 0.49 1.28 -0.44
N ASP A 160 0.61 2.45 0.16
CA ASP A 160 0.30 3.73 -0.48
C ASP A 160 1.63 4.42 -0.82
N ILE A 161 1.92 4.55 -2.13
CA ILE A 161 3.20 5.06 -2.62
C ILE A 161 3.15 6.56 -2.82
N ASN A 162 4.16 7.26 -2.31
CA ASN A 162 4.22 8.69 -2.22
C ASN A 162 5.34 9.29 -3.09
N VAL A 163 4.97 10.19 -3.99
CA VAL A 163 5.86 10.88 -4.94
C VAL A 163 5.47 12.36 -5.01
N SER A 164 6.38 13.27 -4.66
CA SER A 164 6.19 14.71 -4.90
C SER A 164 6.52 15.06 -6.36
N VAL A 165 5.70 15.91 -6.99
CA VAL A 165 5.82 16.31 -8.40
C VAL A 165 5.91 17.83 -8.58
N PRO A 166 6.42 18.34 -9.72
CA PRO A 166 6.39 19.77 -10.05
C PRO A 166 4.97 20.36 -10.09
N PRO A 167 4.76 21.65 -9.73
CA PRO A 167 3.42 22.15 -9.41
C PRO A 167 2.38 22.16 -10.53
N ASP A 168 2.80 22.33 -11.78
CA ASP A 168 1.89 22.64 -12.90
C ASP A 168 1.00 21.46 -13.33
N LEU A 169 1.35 20.24 -12.89
CA LEU A 169 0.69 18.99 -13.30
C LEU A 169 -0.58 18.65 -12.49
N ALA A 170 -0.77 19.25 -11.31
CA ALA A 170 -1.71 18.76 -10.29
C ALA A 170 -3.21 19.08 -10.51
N ALA A 171 -3.65 19.48 -11.71
CA ALA A 171 -4.84 20.33 -11.88
C ALA A 171 -6.09 19.71 -12.58
N GLN A 172 -6.17 18.39 -12.85
CA GLN A 172 -7.05 17.87 -13.94
C GLN A 172 -7.82 16.52 -13.71
N LEU A 173 -8.54 16.26 -12.60
CA LEU A 173 -9.25 14.96 -12.37
C LEU A 173 -10.63 15.09 -11.66
N ASP A 174 -11.65 14.27 -12.04
CA ASP A 174 -13.03 14.21 -11.42
C ASP A 174 -13.83 12.89 -11.71
N LEU A 175 -14.81 12.49 -10.86
CA LEU A 175 -15.02 11.07 -10.43
C LEU A 175 -16.44 10.54 -9.91
N HIS A 176 -16.90 9.29 -10.25
CA HIS A 176 -17.83 8.22 -9.63
C HIS A 176 -18.12 7.06 -10.69
N GLU A 177 -18.45 5.72 -10.61
CA GLU A 177 -18.58 4.47 -9.75
C GLU A 177 -18.82 3.19 -10.72
N LEU A 178 -18.95 1.83 -10.56
CA LEU A 178 -19.08 0.60 -9.67
C LEU A 178 -18.95 -0.70 -10.60
N GLN A 179 -18.82 -2.05 -10.37
CA GLN A 179 -18.35 -3.08 -9.36
C GLN A 179 -18.29 -4.54 -10.02
N GLY A 180 -18.14 -5.70 -9.30
CA GLY A 180 -18.94 -6.95 -9.60
C GLY A 180 -18.56 -8.49 -9.57
N SER A 181 -17.46 -9.15 -9.06
CA SER A 181 -17.35 -10.65 -8.89
C SER A 181 -16.11 -11.23 -8.13
N ILE A 182 -15.92 -12.59 -8.12
CA ILE A 182 -14.68 -13.35 -7.77
C ILE A 182 -13.44 -12.67 -8.37
N GLY A 183 -12.30 -12.66 -7.64
CA GLY A 183 -11.14 -11.87 -8.03
C GLY A 183 -9.73 -12.28 -7.59
N LYS A 184 -8.76 -11.63 -8.25
CA LYS A 184 -7.33 -11.56 -7.93
C LYS A 184 -7.02 -10.61 -6.76
N SER A 185 -7.89 -9.65 -6.46
CA SER A 185 -7.72 -8.74 -5.31
C SER A 185 -9.06 -8.34 -4.70
N VAL A 186 -9.32 -8.78 -3.46
CA VAL A 186 -10.49 -8.34 -2.69
C VAL A 186 -10.33 -6.89 -2.24
N ARG A 187 -9.13 -6.48 -1.83
CA ARG A 187 -8.85 -5.08 -1.42
C ARG A 187 -9.12 -4.10 -2.56
N THR A 188 -8.53 -4.29 -3.74
CA THR A 188 -8.77 -3.39 -4.87
C THR A 188 -10.23 -3.39 -5.26
N TYR A 189 -10.93 -4.55 -5.21
CA TYR A 189 -12.37 -4.62 -5.45
C TYR A 189 -13.17 -3.69 -4.52
N HIS A 190 -13.01 -3.82 -3.21
CA HIS A 190 -13.70 -2.99 -2.20
C HIS A 190 -13.23 -1.52 -2.24
N ARG A 191 -11.92 -1.29 -2.14
CA ARG A 191 -11.28 0.05 -2.11
C ARG A 191 -11.56 0.84 -3.39
N SER A 192 -11.73 0.17 -4.55
CA SER A 192 -11.96 0.86 -5.82
C SER A 192 -13.19 1.77 -5.77
N THR A 193 -14.33 1.27 -5.29
CA THR A 193 -15.62 1.96 -5.41
C THR A 193 -15.71 3.13 -4.45
N ILE A 194 -15.15 2.95 -3.25
CA ILE A 194 -15.29 3.88 -2.14
C ILE A 194 -14.21 4.98 -2.15
N ALA A 195 -12.95 4.64 -2.42
CA ALA A 195 -11.82 5.51 -2.15
C ALA A 195 -11.13 6.01 -3.44
N PRO A 196 -10.65 7.27 -3.48
CA PRO A 196 -9.92 7.79 -4.62
C PRO A 196 -8.56 7.09 -4.77
N ALA A 197 -8.21 6.75 -6.00
CA ALA A 197 -6.92 6.12 -6.32
C ALA A 197 -5.71 7.04 -6.12
N ILE A 198 -5.92 8.36 -6.18
CA ILE A 198 -4.87 9.36 -6.02
C ILE A 198 -5.33 10.34 -4.94
N SER A 199 -4.49 10.57 -3.93
CA SER A 199 -4.63 11.71 -3.01
C SER A 199 -3.56 12.75 -3.32
N ILE A 200 -3.91 14.03 -3.22
CA ILE A 200 -3.05 15.17 -3.56
C ILE A 200 -2.89 16.03 -2.31
N HIS A 201 -1.66 16.37 -1.95
CA HIS A 201 -1.34 17.10 -0.73
C HIS A 201 -0.66 18.46 -1.02
N PRO A 202 -1.40 19.52 -1.41
CA PRO A 202 -0.81 20.81 -1.82
C PRO A 202 -0.02 21.54 -0.73
N LYS A 203 -0.17 21.15 0.54
CA LYS A 203 0.56 21.72 1.68
C LYS A 203 1.86 20.97 1.99
N GLU A 204 2.04 19.79 1.42
CA GLU A 204 3.15 18.87 1.65
C GLU A 204 3.99 18.77 0.36
N HIS A 205 4.42 19.92 -0.16
CA HIS A 205 5.20 20.04 -1.40
C HIS A 205 4.60 19.28 -2.61
N LEU A 206 3.26 19.23 -2.71
CA LEU A 206 2.52 18.49 -3.72
C LEU A 206 2.92 17.01 -3.81
N ARG A 207 3.09 16.37 -2.64
CA ARG A 207 3.04 14.91 -2.49
C ARG A 207 1.76 14.37 -3.14
N LEU A 208 1.95 13.50 -4.14
CA LEU A 208 0.91 12.65 -4.71
C LEU A 208 1.02 11.27 -4.07
N GLU A 209 -0.11 10.72 -3.67
CA GLU A 209 -0.20 9.44 -2.99
C GLU A 209 -1.06 8.47 -3.81
N PHE A 210 -0.44 7.40 -4.30
CA PHE A 210 -1.08 6.40 -5.16
C PHE A 210 -1.47 5.15 -4.36
N LYS A 211 -2.78 4.94 -4.24
CA LYS A 211 -3.43 4.00 -3.31
C LYS A 211 -3.93 2.65 -3.86
N PRO A 212 -4.04 2.39 -5.19
CA PRO A 212 -4.48 1.10 -5.74
C PRO A 212 -3.53 -0.09 -5.59
N LEU A 213 -2.29 0.12 -5.14
CA LEU A 213 -1.28 -0.93 -5.08
C LEU A 213 -1.62 -1.98 -4.01
N GLU A 214 -1.16 -3.21 -4.19
CA GLU A 214 -1.42 -4.33 -3.26
C GLU A 214 -0.12 -4.71 -2.53
N MET A 215 -0.25 -5.27 -1.33
CA MET A 215 0.87 -5.77 -0.55
C MET A 215 1.50 -6.97 -1.24
N THR A 216 2.82 -7.06 -1.16
CA THR A 216 3.64 -8.05 -1.85
C THR A 216 4.89 -8.34 -1.02
N PRO A 217 5.37 -9.60 -0.96
CA PRO A 217 6.63 -9.90 -0.29
C PRO A 217 7.84 -9.40 -1.09
N TYR A 218 7.70 -9.08 -2.38
CA TYR A 218 8.83 -8.82 -3.28
C TYR A 218 9.25 -7.35 -3.26
N LEU A 219 10.47 -7.05 -2.80
CA LEU A 219 11.04 -5.69 -2.77
C LEU A 219 11.11 -5.06 -4.17
N LEU A 220 11.33 -5.89 -5.19
CA LEU A 220 11.38 -5.49 -6.60
C LEU A 220 10.03 -4.96 -7.11
N ASP A 221 8.90 -5.43 -6.56
CA ASP A 221 7.57 -4.94 -6.93
C ASP A 221 7.40 -3.48 -6.49
N TYR A 222 7.84 -3.13 -5.29
CA TYR A 222 7.76 -1.76 -4.80
C TYR A 222 8.59 -0.79 -5.66
N GLN A 223 9.79 -1.20 -6.10
CA GLN A 223 10.58 -0.43 -7.07
C GLN A 223 9.81 -0.25 -8.38
N ALA A 224 9.27 -1.34 -8.93
CA ALA A 224 8.50 -1.31 -10.17
C ALA A 224 7.18 -0.52 -10.05
N TYR A 225 6.55 -0.47 -8.87
CA TYR A 225 5.40 0.39 -8.59
C TYR A 225 5.75 1.88 -8.64
N PHE A 226 6.86 2.30 -8.00
CA PHE A 226 7.37 3.68 -8.10
C PHE A 226 7.63 4.07 -9.57
N LEU A 227 8.30 3.19 -10.33
CA LEU A 227 8.65 3.45 -11.73
C LEU A 227 7.42 3.48 -12.66
N LEU A 228 6.42 2.60 -12.46
CA LEU A 228 5.15 2.68 -13.18
C LEU A 228 4.42 3.99 -12.88
N TRP A 229 4.38 4.41 -11.62
CA TRP A 229 3.69 5.64 -11.23
C TRP A 229 4.38 6.88 -11.79
N LEU A 230 5.72 6.94 -11.74
CA LEU A 230 6.51 7.96 -12.42
C LEU A 230 6.27 7.96 -13.94
N ALA A 231 6.18 6.80 -14.60
CA ALA A 231 5.91 6.73 -16.04
C ALA A 231 4.52 7.29 -16.41
N LEU A 232 3.49 6.98 -15.60
CA LEU A 232 2.13 7.51 -15.76
C LEU A 232 2.05 9.03 -15.55
N ILE A 233 2.94 9.59 -14.72
CA ILE A 233 3.04 11.02 -14.42
C ILE A 233 3.83 11.78 -15.52
N LEU A 234 4.92 11.19 -16.00
CA LEU A 234 5.95 11.89 -16.79
C LEU A 234 5.86 11.66 -18.31
N ASP A 235 5.10 10.66 -18.77
CA ASP A 235 4.88 10.44 -20.21
C ASP A 235 3.67 11.21 -20.74
N GLU A 236 3.88 12.43 -21.23
CA GLU A 236 2.85 13.23 -21.92
C GLU A 236 2.21 12.50 -23.12
N SER A 237 2.88 11.49 -23.68
CA SER A 237 2.37 10.72 -24.82
C SER A 237 1.39 9.60 -24.41
N LEU A 238 1.26 9.27 -23.12
CA LEU A 238 0.19 8.44 -22.58
C LEU A 238 -1.11 9.26 -22.52
N LEU A 239 -1.89 9.22 -23.62
CA LEU A 239 -3.14 9.98 -23.75
C LEU A 239 -4.36 9.31 -23.10
N GLY A 240 -4.21 8.10 -22.53
CA GLY A 240 -5.28 7.41 -21.81
C GLY A 240 -5.74 8.22 -20.58
N ARG A 241 -7.05 8.39 -20.41
CA ARG A 241 -7.65 9.07 -19.27
C ARG A 241 -8.83 8.27 -18.76
N ALA A 242 -8.99 8.21 -17.43
CA ALA A 242 -10.13 7.58 -16.78
C ALA A 242 -10.94 8.64 -16.01
N THR A 243 -12.25 8.61 -16.17
CA THR A 243 -13.21 9.08 -15.15
C THR A 243 -13.24 8.05 -14.02
N GLU A 244 -13.86 8.32 -12.86
CA GLU A 244 -14.01 7.20 -11.91
C GLU A 244 -14.95 6.11 -12.40
N GLN A 245 -15.89 6.42 -13.30
CA GLN A 245 -16.80 5.39 -13.81
C GLN A 245 -16.01 4.32 -14.56
N THR A 246 -15.08 4.78 -15.39
CA THR A 246 -14.13 3.90 -16.07
C THR A 246 -13.06 3.36 -15.12
N ARG A 247 -12.55 4.15 -14.15
CA ARG A 247 -11.60 3.68 -13.11
C ARG A 247 -12.17 2.53 -12.29
N ILE A 248 -13.40 2.64 -11.81
CA ILE A 248 -14.02 1.71 -10.87
C ILE A 248 -14.56 0.50 -11.61
N TYR A 249 -15.08 0.69 -12.83
CA TYR A 249 -15.32 -0.43 -13.73
C TYR A 249 -14.02 -1.20 -14.01
N ASP A 250 -12.96 -0.54 -14.47
CA ASP A 250 -11.68 -1.16 -14.82
C ASP A 250 -10.97 -1.78 -13.61
N MET A 251 -10.84 -1.07 -12.50
CA MET A 251 -10.27 -1.61 -11.26
C MET A 251 -11.13 -2.76 -10.73
N GLY A 252 -12.45 -2.69 -10.90
CA GLY A 252 -13.35 -3.82 -10.66
C GLY A 252 -13.02 -5.01 -11.57
N GLN A 253 -12.90 -4.81 -12.89
CA GLN A 253 -12.57 -5.89 -13.83
C GLN A 253 -11.16 -6.47 -13.57
N VAL A 254 -10.15 -5.64 -13.29
CA VAL A 254 -8.77 -6.08 -13.00
C VAL A 254 -8.72 -6.77 -11.63
N ALA A 255 -9.43 -6.27 -10.62
CA ALA A 255 -9.57 -6.96 -9.34
C ALA A 255 -10.23 -8.33 -9.51
N ARG A 256 -11.11 -8.51 -10.51
CA ARG A 256 -11.80 -9.78 -10.83
C ARG A 256 -10.98 -10.74 -11.69
N PHE A 257 -10.41 -10.25 -12.79
CA PHE A 257 -9.85 -11.06 -13.87
C PHE A 257 -8.34 -10.86 -14.08
N GLY A 258 -7.72 -9.94 -13.33
CA GLY A 258 -6.31 -9.58 -13.49
C GLY A 258 -6.01 -9.08 -14.89
N LEU A 259 -4.95 -9.63 -15.49
CA LEU A 259 -4.54 -9.33 -16.87
C LEU A 259 -5.50 -9.89 -17.94
N HIS A 260 -6.53 -10.65 -17.57
CA HIS A 260 -7.60 -11.07 -18.48
C HIS A 260 -8.80 -10.10 -18.53
N ALA A 261 -8.76 -9.00 -17.78
CA ALA A 261 -9.74 -7.91 -17.89
C ALA A 261 -9.64 -7.20 -19.26
N GLU A 262 -10.74 -6.65 -19.76
CA GLU A 262 -10.83 -6.15 -21.14
C GLU A 262 -9.83 -5.00 -21.43
N GLY A 263 -8.90 -5.29 -22.35
CA GLY A 263 -7.82 -4.38 -22.74
C GLY A 263 -6.77 -4.13 -21.65
N ALA A 264 -6.82 -4.82 -20.49
CA ALA A 264 -5.92 -4.54 -19.37
C ALA A 264 -4.48 -4.96 -19.68
N ARG A 265 -4.29 -6.07 -20.40
CA ARG A 265 -2.98 -6.52 -20.90
C ARG A 265 -2.39 -5.52 -21.90
N GLU A 266 -3.23 -4.97 -22.77
CA GLU A 266 -2.87 -4.00 -23.80
C GLU A 266 -2.50 -2.65 -23.19
N ARG A 267 -3.28 -2.14 -22.23
CA ARG A 267 -2.99 -0.90 -21.48
C ARG A 267 -1.72 -1.05 -20.64
N ALA A 268 -1.52 -2.20 -19.98
CA ALA A 268 -0.28 -2.48 -19.24
C ALA A 268 0.95 -2.60 -20.17
N HIS A 269 0.80 -3.22 -21.35
CA HIS A 269 1.85 -3.27 -22.37
C HIS A 269 2.24 -1.88 -22.85
N GLU A 270 1.26 -1.01 -23.14
CA GLU A 270 1.51 0.36 -23.55
C GLU A 270 2.36 1.11 -22.52
N VAL A 271 1.96 1.14 -21.25
CA VAL A 271 2.72 1.82 -20.18
C VAL A 271 4.13 1.24 -20.04
N LEU A 272 4.27 -0.10 -19.94
CA LEU A 272 5.59 -0.75 -19.81
C LEU A 272 6.49 -0.56 -21.04
N SER A 273 5.92 -0.44 -22.24
CA SER A 273 6.68 -0.21 -23.47
C SER A 273 7.23 1.22 -23.59
N ARG A 274 6.48 2.23 -23.10
CA ARG A 274 6.92 3.63 -23.15
C ARG A 274 7.75 4.06 -21.95
N ALA A 275 7.52 3.47 -20.77
CA ALA A 275 8.17 3.84 -19.52
C ALA A 275 9.70 4.05 -19.63
N PRO A 276 10.50 3.20 -20.32
CA PRO A 276 11.93 3.46 -20.49
C PRO A 276 12.24 4.81 -21.15
N SER A 277 11.47 5.23 -22.16
CA SER A 277 11.68 6.51 -22.84
C SER A 277 11.27 7.71 -21.99
N ALA A 278 10.23 7.57 -21.16
CA ALA A 278 9.77 8.62 -20.26
C ALA A 278 10.72 8.80 -19.07
N LEU A 279 11.14 7.68 -18.47
CA LEU A 279 11.92 7.63 -17.23
C LEU A 279 13.42 7.90 -17.43
N SER A 280 14.02 7.43 -18.52
CA SER A 280 15.47 7.58 -18.74
C SER A 280 15.92 9.03 -18.88
N HIS A 281 15.04 9.93 -19.31
CA HIS A 281 15.33 11.37 -19.36
C HIS A 281 15.60 11.97 -17.97
N TRP A 282 14.90 11.47 -16.96
CA TRP A 282 15.07 11.84 -15.54
C TRP A 282 16.12 10.98 -14.82
N GLY A 283 16.72 10.02 -15.52
CA GLY A 283 17.79 9.16 -15.02
C GLY A 283 17.36 7.95 -14.20
N PHE A 284 16.07 7.62 -14.10
CA PHE A 284 15.66 6.42 -13.36
C PHE A 284 16.08 5.13 -14.10
N ASP A 285 16.58 4.15 -13.35
CA ASP A 285 16.76 2.80 -13.89
C ASP A 285 15.39 2.15 -14.12
N CYS A 286 15.23 1.51 -15.26
CA CYS A 286 14.00 0.86 -15.69
C CYS A 286 14.07 -0.67 -15.59
N GLN A 287 15.23 -1.26 -15.26
CA GLN A 287 15.38 -2.71 -15.13
C GLN A 287 14.35 -3.38 -14.18
N PRO A 288 13.92 -2.77 -13.05
CA PRO A 288 12.88 -3.38 -12.21
C PRO A 288 11.54 -3.61 -12.94
N LEU A 289 11.23 -2.83 -13.99
CA LEU A 289 10.01 -3.02 -14.80
C LEU A 289 10.02 -4.29 -15.64
N ASP A 290 11.18 -4.91 -15.89
CA ASP A 290 11.28 -6.15 -16.67
C ASP A 290 10.68 -7.35 -15.91
N HIS A 291 10.62 -7.29 -14.57
CA HIS A 291 9.83 -8.19 -13.75
C HIS A 291 8.33 -8.09 -14.06
N PHE A 292 7.82 -6.87 -14.27
CA PHE A 292 6.44 -6.64 -14.66
C PHE A 292 6.16 -6.94 -16.13
N ARG A 293 7.14 -6.80 -17.04
CA ARG A 293 7.06 -7.40 -18.39
C ARG A 293 6.88 -8.91 -18.31
N THR A 294 7.67 -9.59 -17.47
CA THR A 294 7.61 -11.04 -17.30
C THR A 294 6.23 -11.50 -16.78
N ARG A 295 5.66 -10.80 -15.79
CA ARG A 295 4.28 -11.00 -15.31
C ARG A 295 3.25 -10.75 -16.41
N LEU A 296 3.41 -9.67 -17.18
CA LEU A 296 2.52 -9.34 -18.29
C LEU A 296 2.54 -10.41 -19.38
N GLU A 297 3.73 -10.87 -19.78
CA GLU A 297 3.95 -11.90 -20.80
C GLU A 297 3.32 -13.23 -20.38
N THR A 298 3.67 -13.72 -19.19
CA THR A 298 3.13 -14.97 -18.63
C THR A 298 1.65 -14.90 -18.26
N GLY A 299 1.12 -13.71 -18.00
CA GLY A 299 -0.23 -13.49 -17.49
C GLY A 299 -0.39 -13.71 -15.98
N ARG A 300 0.67 -14.13 -15.27
CA ARG A 300 0.62 -14.39 -13.81
C ARG A 300 0.85 -13.13 -13.00
N VAL A 301 0.10 -13.00 -11.90
CA VAL A 301 0.20 -11.93 -10.90
C VAL A 301 0.43 -12.54 -9.50
N PRO A 302 0.89 -11.78 -8.48
CA PRO A 302 1.16 -12.32 -7.14
C PRO A 302 -0.01 -13.08 -6.50
N ALA A 303 -1.25 -12.73 -6.85
CA ALA A 303 -2.44 -13.45 -6.40
C ALA A 303 -2.47 -14.91 -6.90
N ASP A 304 -1.94 -15.21 -8.09
CA ASP A 304 -1.82 -16.59 -8.59
C ASP A 304 -0.82 -17.40 -7.77
N ASP A 305 0.30 -16.77 -7.36
CA ASP A 305 1.29 -17.42 -6.49
C ASP A 305 0.71 -17.71 -5.10
N ILE A 306 -0.15 -16.83 -4.57
CA ILE A 306 -0.87 -17.01 -3.30
C ILE A 306 -1.98 -18.08 -3.42
N ILE A 307 -2.68 -18.14 -4.57
CA ILE A 307 -3.68 -19.18 -4.85
C ILE A 307 -3.01 -20.56 -4.96
N ASP A 308 -1.97 -20.72 -5.79
CA ASP A 308 -1.24 -21.98 -5.93
C ASP A 308 -0.62 -22.43 -4.59
N LEU A 309 -0.18 -21.48 -3.76
CA LEU A 309 0.30 -21.71 -2.40
C LEU A 309 -0.83 -22.19 -1.47
N PHE A 310 -2.02 -21.57 -1.49
CA PHE A 310 -3.16 -22.05 -0.71
C PHE A 310 -3.69 -23.41 -1.19
N GLU A 311 -3.76 -23.65 -2.51
CA GLU A 311 -4.17 -24.94 -3.07
C GLU A 311 -3.22 -26.07 -2.66
N ARG A 312 -1.91 -25.79 -2.57
CA ARG A 312 -0.90 -26.75 -2.09
C ARG A 312 -0.97 -26.99 -0.58
N GLU A 313 -1.08 -25.94 0.22
CA GLU A 313 -0.94 -26.01 1.69
C GLU A 313 -2.27 -26.31 2.40
N GLN A 314 -3.41 -25.99 1.79
CA GLN A 314 -4.77 -26.09 2.36
C GLN A 314 -4.90 -25.44 3.76
N SER A 315 -4.08 -24.42 4.04
CA SER A 315 -3.84 -23.88 5.37
C SER A 315 -3.45 -22.40 5.30
N VAL A 316 -4.38 -21.51 5.69
CA VAL A 316 -4.13 -20.06 5.76
C VAL A 316 -2.87 -19.72 6.60
N PRO A 317 -2.62 -20.33 7.78
CA PRO A 317 -1.39 -20.09 8.52
C PRO A 317 -0.10 -20.52 7.80
N ASN A 318 -0.14 -21.51 6.91
CA ASN A 318 1.03 -21.86 6.08
C ASN A 318 1.25 -20.83 4.96
N VAL A 319 0.18 -20.37 4.31
CA VAL A 319 0.24 -19.26 3.32
C VAL A 319 0.85 -18.02 3.98
N LEU A 320 0.36 -17.63 5.17
CA LEU A 320 0.84 -16.48 5.91
C LEU A 320 2.32 -16.61 6.30
N ARG A 321 2.81 -17.83 6.58
CA ARG A 321 4.21 -18.09 6.93
C ARG A 321 5.19 -17.75 5.80
N ASP A 322 4.83 -18.04 4.55
CA ASP A 322 5.61 -17.66 3.37
C ASP A 322 5.54 -16.14 3.06
N LEU A 323 4.63 -15.40 3.72
CA LEU A 323 4.42 -13.95 3.57
C LEU A 323 4.99 -13.10 4.71
N LEU A 324 5.75 -13.69 5.67
CA LEU A 324 6.30 -12.96 6.81
C LEU A 324 7.62 -12.22 6.54
N ASP A 325 8.29 -12.51 5.43
CA ASP A 325 9.63 -12.00 5.13
C ASP A 325 9.65 -11.39 3.72
N LEU A 326 10.23 -10.18 3.61
CA LEU A 326 10.44 -9.48 2.35
C LEU A 326 11.61 -10.11 1.57
N ARG A 327 11.51 -10.14 0.24
CA ARG A 327 12.34 -10.93 -0.69
C ARG A 327 12.83 -10.10 -1.88
#